data_AF-A0AAE3JFW6-F1
#
_entry.id   AF-A0AAE3JFW6-F1
#
_cell.length_a   1.000
_cell.length_b   1.000
_cell.length_c   1.000
_cell.angle_alpha   90.00
_cell.angle_beta   90.00
_cell.angle_gamma   90.00
#
_symmetry.space_group_name_H-M   'P 1'
#
loop_
_entity.id
_entity.type
_entity.pdbx_description
1 polymer ?
#
loop_
_entity_poly.entity_id
_entity_poly.type
_entity_poly.pdbx_seq_one_letter_code
_entity_poly.pdbx_strand_id
1 'polypeptide(L)'
;MKNKRTKACDISASVRKIINQRDRGCIFCLAMYELPQGYYPELYRMEIMHFVSRSSGGLGIPQNLAKGCIYHHRMLDQSSRRQEMKLIFETYLRNHYPDWEESRLYYTREEHNFGKTETEGTAQVPAEDMEH
;
A
#
# COMPACT_ATOMS: atom_id res chain seq x y z
N MET A 1 -9.42 -10.36 17.67
CA MET A 1 -8.49 -10.63 16.55
C MET A 1 -9.00 -9.95 15.29
N LYS A 2 -8.14 -9.25 14.53
CA LYS A 2 -8.51 -8.69 13.21
C LYS A 2 -8.67 -9.84 12.19
N ASN A 3 -9.68 -9.78 11.32
CA ASN A 3 -9.85 -10.79 10.27
C ASN A 3 -8.73 -10.69 9.20
N LYS A 4 -8.52 -11.75 8.41
CA LYS A 4 -7.42 -11.83 7.43
C LYS A 4 -7.39 -10.64 6.47
N ARG A 5 -8.56 -10.26 5.93
CA ARG A 5 -8.73 -9.10 5.05
C ARG A 5 -8.27 -7.81 5.74
N THR A 6 -8.73 -7.57 6.96
CA THR A 6 -8.39 -6.36 7.72
C THR A 6 -6.88 -6.27 7.94
N LYS A 7 -6.22 -7.40 8.24
CA LYS A 7 -4.76 -7.45 8.39
C LYS A 7 -4.04 -7.17 7.06
N ALA A 8 -4.53 -7.72 5.95
CA ALA A 8 -3.92 -7.53 4.62
C ALA A 8 -4.09 -6.10 4.08
N CYS A 9 -5.21 -5.45 4.39
CA CYS A 9 -5.49 -4.07 3.97
C CYS A 9 -4.98 -3.02 4.97
N ASP A 10 -4.39 -3.41 6.10
CA ASP A 10 -3.80 -2.48 7.07
C ASP A 10 -2.37 -2.12 6.66
N ILE A 11 -2.03 -0.83 6.77
CA ILE A 11 -0.66 -0.36 6.56
C ILE A 11 0.17 -0.70 7.81
N SER A 12 1.05 -1.69 7.68
CA SER A 12 1.96 -2.08 8.77
C SER A 12 3.02 -1.00 9.06
N ALA A 13 3.68 -1.10 10.22
CA ALA A 13 4.77 -0.18 10.57
C ALA A 13 5.96 -0.27 9.60
N SER A 14 6.28 -1.48 9.11
CA SER A 14 7.35 -1.68 8.12
C SER A 14 6.99 -1.04 6.78
N VAL A 15 5.75 -1.21 6.31
CA VAL A 15 5.28 -0.56 5.09
C VAL A 15 5.28 0.97 5.23
N ARG A 16 4.82 1.50 6.37
CA ARG A 16 4.88 2.94 6.65
C ARG A 16 6.31 3.50 6.56
N LYS A 17 7.30 2.76 7.04
CA LYS A 17 8.72 3.14 6.92
C LYS A 17 9.17 3.20 5.45
N ILE A 18 8.82 2.19 4.65
CA ILE A 18 9.12 2.14 3.21
C ILE A 18 8.55 3.37 2.50
N ILE A 19 7.26 3.67 2.71
CA ILE A 19 6.62 4.83 2.06
C ILE A 19 7.23 6.14 2.51
N ASN A 20 7.54 6.27 3.80
CA ASN A 20 8.16 7.50 4.30
C ASN A 20 9.58 7.73 3.75
N GLN A 21 10.32 6.66 3.46
CA GLN A 21 11.65 6.73 2.85
C GLN A 21 11.58 6.96 1.33
N ARG A 22 10.64 6.31 0.63
CA ARG A 22 10.44 6.43 -0.81
C ARG A 22 9.91 7.82 -1.20
N ASP A 23 8.93 8.33 -0.45
CA ASP A 23 8.16 9.50 -0.86
C ASP A 23 8.67 10.76 -0.15
N ARG A 24 9.21 11.71 -0.90
CA ARG A 24 9.77 12.96 -0.36
C ARG A 24 8.72 13.99 0.06
N GLY A 25 7.44 13.75 -0.24
CA GLY A 25 6.33 14.66 0.06
C GLY A 25 5.02 14.15 -0.53
N CYS A 26 4.01 15.01 -0.59
CA CYS A 26 2.76 14.70 -1.31
C CYS A 26 3.06 14.56 -2.81
N ILE A 27 2.72 13.41 -3.40
CA ILE A 27 2.99 13.15 -4.83
C ILE A 27 2.29 14.16 -5.75
N PHE A 28 1.12 14.67 -5.35
CA PHE A 28 0.35 15.63 -6.12
C PHE A 28 0.90 17.06 -5.99
N CYS A 29 1.37 17.45 -4.80
CA CYS A 29 2.09 18.71 -4.63
C CYS A 29 3.37 18.74 -5.48
N LEU A 30 4.13 17.64 -5.47
CA LEU A 30 5.36 17.51 -6.27
C LEU A 30 5.09 17.53 -7.77
N ALA A 31 3.92 17.06 -8.20
CA ALA A 31 3.43 17.17 -9.58
C ALA A 31 2.80 18.54 -9.90
N MET A 32 2.83 19.50 -8.96
CA MET A 32 2.18 20.82 -9.07
C MET A 32 0.69 20.75 -9.43
N TYR A 33 0.01 19.67 -9.03
CA TYR A 33 -1.38 19.43 -9.36
C TYR A 33 -2.31 20.12 -8.35
N GLU A 34 -3.25 20.94 -8.84
CA GLU A 34 -4.31 21.61 -8.05
C GLU A 34 -3.80 22.06 -6.68
N LEU A 35 -2.88 23.03 -6.64
CA LEU A 35 -2.35 23.52 -5.36
C LEU A 35 -3.40 24.38 -4.64
N PRO A 36 -3.51 24.30 -3.30
CA PRO A 36 -4.44 25.14 -2.56
C PRO A 36 -4.05 26.61 -2.70
N GLN A 37 -5.06 27.48 -2.73
CA GLN A 37 -4.86 28.93 -2.75
C GLN A 37 -4.41 29.38 -1.35
N GLY A 38 -3.21 29.93 -1.25
CA GLY A 38 -2.62 30.35 0.02
C GLY A 38 -1.95 29.23 0.83
N TYR A 39 -1.31 29.61 1.92
CA TYR A 39 -0.58 28.68 2.80
C TYR A 39 -1.31 28.46 4.12
N TYR A 40 -1.87 27.26 4.26
CA TYR A 40 -2.54 26.77 5.46
C TYR A 40 -1.83 25.48 5.93
N PRO A 41 -0.98 25.52 6.96
CA PRO A 41 -0.14 24.39 7.37
C PRO A 41 -0.91 23.08 7.58
N GLU A 42 -2.15 23.15 8.05
CA GLU A 42 -3.04 22.02 8.29
C GLU A 42 -3.39 21.23 7.01
N LEU A 43 -3.44 21.91 5.87
CA LEU A 43 -3.70 21.29 4.56
C LEU A 43 -2.51 20.46 4.07
N TYR A 44 -1.30 20.80 4.55
CA TYR A 44 -0.03 20.18 4.14
C TYR A 44 0.42 19.04 5.06
N ARG A 45 -0.36 18.70 6.11
CA ARG A 45 -0.07 17.53 6.94
C ARG A 45 -0.07 16.27 6.09
N MET A 46 0.97 15.44 6.23
CA MET A 46 1.18 14.25 5.40
C MET A 46 0.49 13.00 5.97
N GLU A 47 -0.12 12.22 5.10
CA GLU A 47 -0.70 10.91 5.35
C GLU A 47 -0.31 9.92 4.25
N ILE A 48 -0.53 8.64 4.48
CA ILE A 48 -0.37 7.61 3.46
C ILE A 48 -1.75 7.30 2.88
N MET A 49 -1.90 7.53 1.59
CA MET A 49 -3.10 7.28 0.81
C MET A 49 -3.03 5.88 0.20
N HIS A 50 -4.20 5.31 -0.09
CA HIS A 50 -4.29 4.13 -0.94
C HIS A 50 -4.75 4.50 -2.36
N PHE A 51 -4.17 3.85 -3.36
CA PHE A 51 -4.62 3.93 -4.75
C PHE A 51 -5.95 3.16 -4.94
N VAL A 52 -6.02 1.93 -4.44
CA VAL A 52 -7.26 1.18 -4.21
C VAL A 52 -7.61 1.28 -2.74
N SER A 53 -8.79 1.81 -2.42
CA SER A 53 -9.18 2.05 -1.02
C SER A 53 -9.26 0.76 -0.20
N ARG A 54 -8.97 0.89 1.10
CA ARG A 54 -9.14 -0.21 2.08
C ARG A 54 -10.59 -0.75 2.10
N SER A 55 -11.59 0.12 1.92
CA SER A 55 -13.01 -0.28 1.87
C SER A 55 -13.30 -1.18 0.67
N SER A 56 -12.67 -0.92 -0.48
CA SER A 56 -12.75 -1.76 -1.70
C SER A 56 -11.81 -2.97 -1.67
N GLY A 57 -11.12 -3.22 -0.56
CA GLY A 57 -10.21 -4.36 -0.40
C GLY A 57 -8.79 -4.10 -0.85
N GLY A 58 -8.38 -2.84 -1.04
CA GLY A 58 -7.01 -2.49 -1.37
C GLY A 58 -6.02 -2.93 -0.30
N LEU A 59 -4.92 -3.55 -0.74
CA LEU A 59 -3.88 -4.09 0.11
C LEU A 59 -3.02 -2.98 0.74
N GLY A 60 -2.54 -3.22 1.95
CA GLY A 60 -1.64 -2.32 2.69
C GLY A 60 -0.17 -2.51 2.28
N ILE A 61 0.10 -2.65 0.98
CA ILE A 61 1.44 -2.93 0.42
C ILE A 61 2.02 -1.68 -0.27
N PRO A 62 3.35 -1.57 -0.40
CA PRO A 62 3.96 -0.37 -0.97
C PRO A 62 3.52 0.00 -2.40
N GLN A 63 3.11 -0.98 -3.20
CA GLN A 63 2.60 -0.83 -4.55
C GLN A 63 1.21 -0.18 -4.60
N ASN A 64 0.44 -0.20 -3.51
CA ASN A 64 -0.89 0.41 -3.45
C ASN A 64 -0.88 1.77 -2.74
N LEU A 65 0.28 2.24 -2.27
CA LEU A 65 0.35 3.33 -1.31
C LEU A 65 1.27 4.45 -1.79
N ALA A 66 0.93 5.69 -1.47
CA ALA A 66 1.83 6.84 -1.57
C ALA A 66 1.49 7.92 -0.55
N LYS A 67 2.44 8.80 -0.29
CA LYS A 67 2.31 9.94 0.61
C LYS A 67 1.51 11.05 -0.07
N GLY A 68 0.54 11.59 0.67
CA GLY A 68 -0.29 12.72 0.25
C GLY A 68 -0.53 13.68 1.40
N CYS A 69 -0.75 14.95 1.09
CA CYS A 69 -1.20 15.91 2.09
C CYS A 69 -2.71 15.80 2.30
N ILE A 70 -3.24 16.34 3.39
CA ILE A 70 -4.68 16.30 3.69
C ILE A 70 -5.52 16.91 2.59
N TYR A 71 -5.04 17.98 1.97
CA TYR A 71 -5.76 18.61 0.86
C TYR A 71 -5.95 17.65 -0.32
N HIS A 72 -4.87 17.04 -0.83
CA HIS A 72 -4.98 16.10 -1.94
C HIS A 72 -5.58 14.76 -1.55
N HIS A 73 -5.41 14.31 -0.30
CA HIS A 73 -6.05 13.10 0.19
C HIS A 73 -7.58 13.24 0.15
N ARG A 74 -8.12 14.36 0.63
CA ARG A 74 -9.56 14.68 0.53
C ARG A 74 -10.01 14.80 -0.92
N MET A 75 -9.23 15.48 -1.76
CA MET A 75 -9.56 15.62 -3.18
C MET A 75 -9.64 14.26 -3.89
N LEU A 76 -8.69 13.37 -3.61
CA LEU A 76 -8.68 12.01 -4.16
C LEU A 76 -9.94 11.22 -3.77
N ASP A 77 -10.39 11.37 -2.53
CA ASP A 77 -11.53 10.60 -2.00
C ASP A 77 -12.89 11.19 -2.36
N GLN A 78 -13.01 12.51 -2.51
CA GLN A 78 -14.31 13.21 -2.48
C GLN A 78 -14.61 14.05 -3.73
N SER A 79 -13.66 14.23 -4.65
CA SER A 79 -13.88 15.10 -5.82
C SER A 79 -14.15 14.33 -7.11
N SER A 80 -14.74 15.02 -8.09
CA SER A 80 -14.89 14.52 -9.47
C SER A 80 -13.54 14.31 -10.18
N ARG A 81 -12.45 14.88 -9.66
CA ARG A 81 -11.10 14.77 -10.22
C ARG A 81 -10.40 13.46 -9.87
N ARG A 82 -11.06 12.57 -9.15
CA ARG A 82 -10.49 11.29 -8.69
C ARG A 82 -9.84 10.49 -9.84
N GLN A 83 -10.45 10.45 -11.02
CA GLN A 83 -9.91 9.72 -12.17
C GLN A 83 -8.57 10.32 -12.65
N GLU A 84 -8.50 11.65 -12.81
CA GLU A 84 -7.27 12.36 -13.19
C GLU A 84 -6.16 12.12 -12.15
N MET A 85 -6.49 12.21 -10.87
CA MET A 85 -5.55 11.96 -9.78
C MET A 85 -5.06 10.51 -9.75
N LYS A 86 -5.92 9.54 -10.09
CA LYS A 86 -5.52 8.13 -10.22
C LYS A 86 -4.48 7.95 -11.32
N LEU A 87 -4.55 8.66 -12.44
CA LEU A 87 -3.54 8.58 -13.50
C LEU A 87 -2.16 9.06 -13.02
N ILE A 88 -2.11 10.18 -12.26
CA ILE A 88 -0.86 10.69 -11.67
C ILE A 88 -0.30 9.69 -10.65
N PHE A 89 -1.17 9.14 -9.80
CA PHE A 89 -0.79 8.17 -8.78
C PHE A 89 -0.29 6.86 -9.40
N GLU A 90 -0.97 6.33 -10.42
CA GLU A 90 -0.53 5.15 -11.17
C GLU A 90 0.84 5.39 -11.82
N THR A 91 1.01 6.52 -12.51
CA THR A 91 2.30 6.89 -13.13
C THR A 91 3.42 6.92 -12.10
N TYR A 92 3.15 7.52 -10.94
CA TYR A 92 4.10 7.56 -9.82
C TYR A 92 4.46 6.16 -9.33
N LEU A 93 3.49 5.27 -9.17
CA LEU A 93 3.72 3.90 -8.70
C LEU A 93 4.47 3.05 -9.73
N ARG A 94 4.11 3.12 -11.01
CA ARG A 94 4.81 2.42 -12.10
C ARG A 94 6.27 2.82 -12.23
N ASN A 95 6.61 4.08 -11.97
CA ASN A 95 8.00 4.54 -11.95
C ASN A 95 8.83 3.89 -10.82
N HIS A 96 8.19 3.47 -9.72
CA HIS A 96 8.85 2.77 -8.62
C HIS A 96 8.79 1.24 -8.73
N TYR A 97 7.79 0.72 -9.45
CA TYR A 97 7.53 -0.70 -9.61
C TYR A 97 7.22 -0.98 -11.10
N PRO A 98 8.22 -1.37 -11.91
CA PRO A 98 8.02 -1.58 -13.35
C PRO A 98 6.93 -2.62 -13.68
N ASP A 99 6.80 -3.66 -12.86
CA ASP A 99 5.79 -4.73 -13.00
C ASP A 99 4.47 -4.42 -12.26
N TRP A 100 4.18 -3.13 -12.05
CA TRP A 100 2.97 -2.71 -11.33
C TRP A 100 1.71 -3.01 -12.15
N GLU A 101 0.74 -3.64 -11.50
CA GLU A 101 -0.55 -3.98 -12.07
C GLU A 101 -1.65 -3.73 -11.03
N GLU A 102 -2.68 -2.96 -11.39
CA GLU A 102 -3.78 -2.62 -10.46
C GLU A 102 -4.52 -3.87 -9.94
N SER A 103 -4.66 -4.92 -10.74
CA SER A 103 -5.33 -6.17 -10.36
C SER A 103 -4.70 -6.83 -9.12
N ARG A 104 -3.37 -6.68 -8.93
CA ARG A 104 -2.62 -7.24 -7.80
C ARG A 104 -2.76 -6.43 -6.51
N LEU A 105 -3.49 -5.32 -6.54
CA LEU A 105 -3.66 -4.44 -5.38
C LEU A 105 -4.88 -4.80 -4.55
N TYR A 106 -5.74 -5.72 -5.02
CA TYR A 106 -6.96 -6.13 -4.34
C TYR A 106 -6.73 -7.38 -3.50
N TYR A 107 -7.32 -7.41 -2.31
CA TYR A 107 -7.36 -8.61 -1.48
C TYR A 107 -8.27 -9.67 -2.11
N THR A 108 -7.68 -10.81 -2.45
CA THR A 108 -8.38 -12.04 -2.85
C THR A 108 -8.32 -13.06 -1.71
N ARG A 109 -9.41 -13.77 -1.44
CA ARG A 109 -9.42 -14.78 -0.35
C ARG A 109 -8.62 -16.03 -0.70
N GLU A 110 -8.59 -16.39 -1.98
CA GLU A 110 -7.96 -17.62 -2.48
C GLU A 110 -6.43 -17.53 -2.34
N GLU A 111 -5.79 -16.53 -2.94
CA GLU A 111 -4.33 -16.36 -2.90
C GLU A 111 -3.78 -16.23 -1.47
N HIS A 112 -4.52 -15.57 -0.58
CA HIS A 112 -4.12 -15.39 0.82
C HIS A 112 -4.36 -16.63 1.71
N ASN A 113 -5.01 -17.68 1.18
CA ASN A 113 -5.18 -18.97 1.86
C ASN A 113 -4.18 -20.03 1.37
N PHE A 114 -3.61 -19.89 0.17
CA PHE A 114 -2.65 -20.86 -0.39
C PHE A 114 -1.29 -20.89 0.33
N GLY A 115 -0.86 -19.80 0.97
CA GLY A 115 0.40 -19.76 1.75
C GLY A 115 0.38 -20.55 3.07
N LYS A 116 -0.57 -21.46 3.29
CA LYS A 116 -0.70 -22.27 4.52
C LYS A 116 -0.50 -23.77 4.32
N THR A 117 -0.42 -24.28 3.09
CA THR A 117 -0.33 -25.73 2.85
C THR A 117 1.09 -26.28 2.77
N GLU A 118 2.13 -25.44 2.84
CA GLU A 118 3.52 -25.89 2.59
C GLU A 118 4.46 -25.87 3.81
N THR A 119 4.02 -25.45 5.00
CA THR A 119 4.91 -25.37 6.20
C THR A 119 4.54 -26.28 7.36
N GLU A 120 3.52 -27.15 7.22
CA GLU A 120 3.19 -28.16 8.23
C GLU A 120 3.43 -29.58 7.66
N GLY A 121 4.64 -29.78 7.14
CA GLY A 121 5.19 -31.09 6.77
C GLY A 121 6.32 -31.46 7.73
N THR A 122 6.01 -32.32 8.68
CA THR A 122 6.90 -32.91 9.70
C THR A 122 8.25 -33.36 9.13
N ALA A 123 9.34 -32.76 9.59
CA ALA A 123 10.67 -33.38 9.53
C ALA A 123 11.05 -33.87 10.95
N GLN A 124 10.59 -35.07 11.29
CA GLN A 124 11.24 -35.86 12.33
C GLN A 124 12.49 -36.47 11.70
N VAL A 125 13.66 -35.93 12.05
CA VAL A 125 14.92 -36.63 11.86
C VAL A 125 15.05 -37.66 12.99
N PRO A 126 15.15 -38.97 12.71
CA PRO A 126 15.51 -39.93 13.74
C PRO A 126 17.00 -39.76 14.06
N ALA A 127 17.31 -39.70 15.36
CA ALA A 127 18.65 -39.88 15.86
C ALA A 127 18.99 -41.36 15.75
N GLU A 128 20.01 -41.69 14.97
CA GLU A 128 20.64 -43.01 14.99
C GLU A 128 22.15 -42.85 15.12
N ASP A 129 22.66 -43.59 16.10
CA ASP A 129 24.00 -43.58 16.65
C ASP A 129 25.06 -44.06 15.66
N MET A 130 26.25 -43.46 15.75
CA MET A 130 27.48 -44.09 15.27
C MET A 130 28.60 -43.85 16.28
N GLU A 131 28.65 -44.70 17.31
CA GLU A 131 29.93 -45.18 17.83
C GLU A 131 30.62 -45.97 16.70
N HIS A 132 31.87 -45.61 16.40
CA HIS A 132 33.06 -46.48 16.32
C HIS A 132 34.26 -45.64 15.85
#